data_AF-I2ACZ5-F1
#
_entry.id   AF-I2ACZ5-F1
#
_cell.length_a   1.000
_cell.length_b   1.000
_cell.length_c   1.000
_cell.angle_alpha   90.00
_cell.angle_beta   90.00
_cell.angle_gamma   90.00
#
_symmetry.space_group_name_H-M   'P 1'
#
loop_
_entity.id
_entity.type
_entity.pdbx_description
1 polymer ?
#
loop_
_entity_poly.entity_id
_entity_poly.type
_entity_poly.pdbx_seq_one_letter_code
_entity_poly.pdbx_strand_id
1 'polypeptide(L)'
;MLGIDETRRGKPRWEHCTETGRWVRVDPWDTGFVDLAGSQGLLGQREGRTGATVIAWLSERSVPFREGIEYVAIDPAAAYASAARTPGLLPNATLVVDHFHLVKLANDALTKVRRRITWDLRERRGRKIDPEWANRRRLLRGRERLSKKSFAKMWNQIQAEDTSAQILTAWIAKEELRTLLATVRLGGDPHLTRHRLHRFLT
;
A
#
# COMPACT_ATOMS: atom_id res chain seq x y z
N MET A 1 5.15 16.63 8.20
CA MET A 1 4.39 15.36 8.09
C MET A 1 5.40 14.22 8.13
N LEU A 2 5.15 13.17 8.93
CA LEU A 2 6.03 12.02 9.05
C LEU A 2 5.48 10.82 8.27
N GLY A 3 6.32 10.14 7.51
CA GLY A 3 6.04 8.83 6.91
C GLY A 3 6.80 7.74 7.65
N ILE A 4 6.14 6.61 7.90
CA ILE A 4 6.75 5.41 8.49
C ILE A 4 6.46 4.23 7.57
N ASP A 5 7.50 3.60 7.04
CA ASP A 5 7.36 2.49 6.11
C ASP A 5 8.34 1.34 6.40
N GLU A 6 7.93 0.13 6.03
CA GLU A 6 8.74 -1.08 6.14
C GLU A 6 9.53 -1.31 4.85
N THR A 7 10.85 -1.37 4.96
CA THR A 7 11.71 -1.76 3.85
C THR A 7 12.38 -3.10 4.13
N ARG A 8 12.25 -4.02 3.18
CA ARG A 8 12.93 -5.31 3.25
C ARG A 8 14.34 -5.19 2.65
N ARG A 9 15.37 -5.46 3.46
CA ARG A 9 16.78 -5.45 3.03
C ARG A 9 17.24 -6.75 2.36
N GLY A 10 16.46 -7.82 2.46
CA GLY A 10 16.85 -9.11 1.86
C GLY A 10 15.87 -10.24 2.11
N LYS A 11 16.19 -11.42 1.56
CA LYS A 11 15.43 -12.65 1.85
C LYS A 11 15.68 -13.09 3.31
N PRO A 12 14.73 -13.79 3.94
CA PRO A 12 14.97 -14.40 5.24
C PRO A 12 16.16 -15.36 5.15
N ARG A 13 17.01 -15.33 6.16
CA ARG A 13 18.18 -16.20 6.26
C ARG A 13 18.30 -16.77 7.65
N TRP A 14 19.02 -17.87 7.77
CA TRP A 14 19.38 -18.45 9.05
C TRP A 14 20.77 -17.98 9.40
N GLU A 15 20.93 -17.43 10.61
CA GLU A 15 22.22 -17.02 11.14
C GLU A 15 22.50 -17.80 12.42
N HIS A 16 23.76 -18.17 12.62
CA HIS A 16 24.19 -18.83 13.84
C HIS A 16 24.46 -17.75 14.91
N CYS A 17 23.61 -17.69 15.93
CA CYS A 17 23.80 -16.78 17.04
C CYS A 17 24.95 -17.30 17.92
N THR A 18 26.04 -16.54 17.98
CA THR A 18 27.24 -16.86 18.77
C THR A 18 26.99 -16.83 20.27
N GLU A 19 26.04 -16.01 20.74
CA GLU A 19 25.69 -15.88 22.16
C GLU A 19 24.86 -17.06 22.67
N THR A 20 23.88 -17.53 21.89
CA THR A 20 22.98 -18.61 22.31
C THR A 20 23.35 -19.97 21.71
N GLY A 21 24.31 -20.03 20.79
CA GLY A 21 24.70 -21.25 20.05
C GLY A 21 23.60 -21.85 19.18
N ARG A 22 22.60 -21.06 18.78
CA ARG A 22 21.41 -21.53 18.04
C ARG A 22 21.33 -20.89 16.68
N TRP A 23 20.81 -21.63 15.71
CA TRP A 23 20.38 -21.07 14.44
C TRP A 23 19.09 -20.28 14.64
N VAL A 24 19.14 -18.99 14.34
CA VAL A 24 18.00 -18.08 14.42
C VAL A 24 17.65 -17.64 13.01
N ARG A 25 16.35 -17.63 12.71
CA ARG A 25 15.86 -17.08 11.45
C ARG A 25 15.81 -15.56 11.55
N VAL A 26 16.65 -14.90 10.78
CA VAL A 26 16.69 -13.46 10.64
C VAL A 26 15.84 -13.06 9.43
N ASP A 27 14.86 -12.20 9.65
CA ASP A 27 14.09 -11.56 8.57
C ASP A 27 14.52 -10.09 8.49
N PRO A 28 15.37 -9.72 7.53
CA PRO A 28 16.00 -8.40 7.48
C PRO A 28 15.01 -7.35 6.99
N TRP A 29 14.24 -6.82 7.94
CA TRP A 29 13.34 -5.69 7.78
C TRP A 29 13.88 -4.49 8.52
N ASP A 30 13.66 -3.31 7.95
CA ASP A 30 13.87 -2.05 8.64
C ASP A 30 12.60 -1.20 8.59
N THR A 31 12.46 -0.36 9.60
CA THR A 31 11.49 0.73 9.64
C THR A 31 12.20 2.01 9.23
N GLY A 32 11.76 2.63 8.14
CA GLY A 32 12.21 3.93 7.67
C GLY A 32 11.30 5.05 8.15
N PHE A 33 11.89 6.21 8.46
CA PHE A 33 11.20 7.42 8.86
C PHE A 33 11.51 8.52 7.84
N VAL A 34 10.50 9.10 7.22
CA VAL A 34 10.65 10.01 6.08
C VAL A 34 9.89 11.29 6.34
N ASP A 35 10.45 12.44 5.97
CA ASP A 35 9.69 13.69 5.93
C ASP A 35 8.80 13.68 4.69
N LEU A 36 7.49 13.84 4.82
CA LEU A 36 6.55 13.87 3.69
C LEU A 36 6.11 15.29 3.29
N ALA A 37 6.44 16.32 4.08
CA ALA A 37 6.00 17.69 3.84
C ALA A 37 7.12 18.61 3.34
N GLY A 38 8.35 18.43 3.83
CA GLY A 38 9.50 19.27 3.50
C GLY A 38 10.35 18.69 2.36
N SER A 39 11.58 18.32 2.67
CA SER A 39 12.59 17.92 1.67
C SER A 39 12.37 16.55 1.06
N GLN A 40 11.37 15.81 1.56
CA GLN A 40 11.09 14.43 1.14
C GLN A 40 12.24 13.46 1.42
N GLY A 41 13.06 13.79 2.43
CA GLY A 41 14.25 13.04 2.81
C GLY A 41 14.02 11.98 3.89
N LEU A 42 14.94 11.01 3.95
CA LEU A 42 15.03 10.04 5.03
C LEU A 42 15.50 10.73 6.32
N LEU A 43 14.67 10.69 7.35
CA LEU A 43 14.96 11.22 8.69
C LEU A 43 15.68 10.21 9.58
N GLY A 44 15.50 8.92 9.29
CA GLY A 44 16.15 7.86 10.03
C GLY A 44 15.69 6.47 9.59
N GLN A 45 16.41 5.46 10.06
CA GLN A 45 16.11 4.06 9.80
C GLN A 45 16.49 3.24 11.04
N ARG A 46 15.66 2.25 11.37
CA ARG A 46 15.93 1.31 12.46
C ARG A 46 15.69 -0.11 11.99
N GLU A 47 16.52 -1.04 12.46
CA GLU A 47 16.32 -2.46 12.20
C GLU A 47 15.06 -2.97 12.93
N GLY A 48 14.34 -3.85 12.26
CA GLY A 48 13.07 -4.39 12.70
C GLY A 48 11.87 -3.63 12.15
N ARG A 49 10.69 -4.24 12.33
CA ARG A 49 9.39 -3.76 11.86
C ARG A 49 8.32 -3.85 12.94
N THR A 50 8.69 -3.46 14.16
CA THR A 50 7.82 -3.58 15.33
C THR A 50 7.36 -2.22 15.81
N GLY A 51 6.24 -2.16 16.53
CA GLY A 51 5.81 -0.94 17.20
C GLY A 51 6.85 -0.43 18.20
N ALA A 52 7.57 -1.34 18.88
CA ALA A 52 8.66 -0.97 19.79
C ALA A 52 9.81 -0.24 19.08
N THR A 53 10.15 -0.66 17.85
CA THR A 53 11.14 0.04 17.01
C THR A 53 10.74 1.49 16.73
N VAL A 54 9.45 1.72 16.44
CA VAL A 54 8.89 3.07 16.21
C VAL A 54 8.91 3.91 17.48
N ILE A 55 8.45 3.36 18.60
CA ILE A 55 8.43 4.05 19.90
C ILE A 55 9.85 4.44 20.31
N ALA A 56 10.80 3.52 20.22
CA ALA A 56 12.20 3.80 20.58
C ALA A 56 12.79 4.94 19.75
N TRP A 57 12.63 4.90 18.42
CA TRP A 57 13.15 5.96 17.55
C TRP A 57 12.51 7.32 17.84
N LEU A 58 11.19 7.36 18.03
CA LEU A 58 10.49 8.60 18.35
C LEU A 58 10.89 9.13 19.72
N SER A 59 10.99 8.29 20.76
CA SER A 59 11.39 8.71 22.10
C SER A 59 12.78 9.34 22.18
N GLU A 60 13.67 9.03 21.25
CA GLU A 60 14.98 9.68 21.13
C GLU A 60 14.93 11.06 20.46
N ARG A 61 13.79 11.47 19.90
CA ARG A 61 13.62 12.80 19.29
C ARG A 61 13.26 13.82 20.37
N SER A 62 13.64 15.06 20.12
CA SER A 62 13.30 16.17 21.01
C SER A 62 11.78 16.33 21.14
N VAL A 63 11.32 16.82 22.29
CA VAL A 63 9.91 17.12 22.52
C VAL A 63 9.34 18.06 21.45
N PRO A 64 10.01 19.18 21.08
CA PRO A 64 9.51 20.06 20.02
C PRO A 64 9.36 19.37 18.66
N PHE A 65 10.25 18.43 18.32
CA PHE A 65 10.12 17.65 17.09
C PHE A 65 8.84 16.81 17.09
N ARG A 66 8.56 16.12 18.20
CA ARG A 66 7.38 15.24 18.32
C ARG A 66 6.07 16.03 18.35
N GLU A 67 6.05 17.16 19.04
CA GLU A 67 4.88 18.04 19.12
C GLU A 67 4.59 18.76 17.80
N GLY A 68 5.62 19.01 16.98
CA GLY A 68 5.49 19.59 15.64
C GLY A 68 4.99 18.62 14.57
N ILE A 69 4.81 17.33 14.88
CA ILE A 69 4.24 16.36 13.94
C ILE A 69 2.72 16.47 13.96
N GLU A 70 2.15 17.03 12.91
CA GLU A 70 0.69 17.13 12.73
C GLU A 70 0.06 15.89 12.09
N TYR A 71 0.80 15.17 11.23
CA TYR A 71 0.31 14.02 10.49
C TYR A 71 1.37 12.92 10.43
N VAL A 72 0.94 11.67 10.65
CA VAL A 72 1.76 10.47 10.42
C VAL A 72 1.09 9.56 9.41
N ALA A 73 1.75 9.33 8.27
CA ALA A 73 1.34 8.30 7.32
C ALA A 73 2.04 6.98 7.63
N ILE A 74 1.27 5.90 7.72
CA ILE A 74 1.78 4.55 7.98
C ILE A 74 1.28 3.54 6.94
N ASP A 75 2.00 2.43 6.78
CA ASP A 75 1.40 1.18 6.29
C ASP A 75 0.18 0.84 7.19
N PRO A 76 -0.95 0.34 6.64
CA PRO A 76 -2.09 -0.18 7.42
C PRO A 76 -1.77 -1.43 8.27
N ALA A 77 -0.70 -1.36 9.07
CA ALA A 77 -0.28 -2.32 10.07
C ALA A 77 -0.72 -1.89 11.47
N ALA A 78 -1.41 -2.78 12.18
CA ALA A 78 -1.91 -2.51 13.53
C ALA A 78 -0.79 -2.14 14.53
N ALA A 79 0.40 -2.75 14.39
CA ALA A 79 1.53 -2.48 15.27
C ALA A 79 2.00 -1.01 15.21
N TYR A 80 2.06 -0.43 14.01
CA TYR A 80 2.43 0.98 13.82
C TYR A 80 1.33 1.93 14.25
N ALA A 81 0.07 1.57 13.99
CA ALA A 81 -1.06 2.34 14.49
C ALA A 81 -1.07 2.42 16.02
N SER A 82 -0.82 1.29 16.71
CA SER A 82 -0.69 1.26 18.16
C SER A 82 0.52 2.05 18.65
N ALA A 83 1.67 1.93 17.99
CA ALA A 83 2.88 2.67 18.34
C ALA A 83 2.68 4.18 18.24
N ALA A 84 2.11 4.67 17.14
CA ALA A 84 1.84 6.09 16.93
C ALA A 84 0.84 6.66 17.96
N ARG A 85 -0.08 5.83 18.47
CA ARG A 85 -1.05 6.19 19.51
C ARG A 85 -0.53 6.07 20.94
N THR A 86 0.75 5.77 21.12
CA THR A 86 1.34 5.69 22.46
C THR A 86 1.17 7.04 23.18
N PRO A 87 0.57 7.08 24.38
CA PRO A 87 0.30 8.33 25.09
C PRO A 87 1.56 9.20 25.26
N GLY A 88 1.44 10.48 24.92
CA GLY A 88 2.54 11.44 25.02
C GLY A 88 3.64 11.31 23.96
N LEU A 89 3.59 10.31 23.07
CA LEU A 89 4.59 10.13 22.03
C LEU A 89 4.41 11.13 20.88
N LEU A 90 3.19 11.22 20.34
CA LEU A 90 2.81 12.11 19.25
C LEU A 90 1.47 12.81 19.58
N PRO A 91 1.48 13.76 20.52
CA PRO A 91 0.25 14.28 21.13
C PRO A 91 -0.68 14.99 20.15
N ASN A 92 -0.13 15.59 19.08
CA ASN A 92 -0.88 16.42 18.13
C ASN A 92 -1.11 15.72 16.78
N ALA A 93 -0.60 14.49 16.62
CA ALA A 93 -0.53 13.88 15.30
C ALA A 93 -1.84 13.17 14.91
N THR A 94 -2.33 13.48 13.72
CA THR A 94 -3.39 12.72 13.06
C THR A 94 -2.77 11.55 12.30
N LEU A 95 -3.20 10.34 12.64
CA LEU A 95 -2.76 9.12 11.95
C LEU A 95 -3.53 8.96 10.63
N VAL A 96 -2.81 8.82 9.52
CA VAL A 96 -3.37 8.57 8.19
C VAL A 96 -2.73 7.33 7.57
N VAL A 97 -3.43 6.72 6.61
CA VAL A 97 -2.89 5.59 5.84
C VAL A 97 -2.17 6.14 4.61
N ASP A 98 -0.98 5.62 4.35
CA ASP A 98 -0.23 5.96 3.15
C ASP A 98 -1.00 5.57 1.87
N HIS A 99 -1.13 6.52 0.95
CA HIS A 99 -1.81 6.35 -0.32
C HIS A 99 -1.19 5.25 -1.21
N PHE A 100 0.11 4.99 -1.10
CA PHE A 100 0.82 4.00 -1.89
C PHE A 100 0.37 2.61 -1.47
N HIS A 101 0.27 2.39 -0.16
CA HIS A 101 -0.23 1.14 0.41
C HIS A 101 -1.71 0.92 0.12
N LEU A 102 -2.54 1.98 0.12
CA LEU A 102 -3.94 1.86 -0.32
C LEU A 102 -4.05 1.38 -1.79
N VAL A 103 -3.24 1.95 -2.69
CA VAL A 103 -3.21 1.52 -4.10
C VAL A 103 -2.69 0.09 -4.24
N LYS A 104 -1.69 -0.30 -3.44
CA LYS A 104 -1.18 -1.68 -3.38
C LYS A 104 -2.26 -2.66 -2.92
N LEU A 105 -3.00 -2.34 -1.85
CA LEU A 105 -4.11 -3.16 -1.36
C LEU A 105 -5.22 -3.32 -2.40
N ALA A 106 -5.57 -2.25 -3.12
CA ALA A 106 -6.56 -2.34 -4.19
C ALA A 106 -6.08 -3.21 -5.37
N ASN A 107 -4.79 -3.14 -5.72
CA ASN A 107 -4.16 -4.03 -6.69
C ASN A 107 -4.19 -5.51 -6.23
N ASP A 108 -3.97 -5.76 -4.95
CA ASP A 108 -4.04 -7.10 -4.36
C ASP A 108 -5.48 -7.63 -4.35
N ALA A 109 -6.46 -6.79 -4.01
CA ALA A 109 -7.88 -7.13 -4.08
C ALA A 109 -8.31 -7.52 -5.51
N LEU A 110 -7.94 -6.72 -6.51
CA LEU A 110 -8.16 -7.06 -7.93
C LEU A 110 -7.48 -8.38 -8.30
N THR A 111 -6.25 -8.60 -7.81
CA THR A 111 -5.53 -9.85 -8.07
C THR A 111 -6.25 -11.05 -7.44
N LYS A 112 -6.82 -10.92 -6.24
CA LYS A 112 -7.60 -11.97 -5.58
C LYS A 112 -8.87 -12.29 -6.38
N VAL A 113 -9.66 -11.27 -6.75
CA VAL A 113 -10.86 -11.45 -7.59
C VAL A 113 -10.51 -12.16 -8.89
N ARG A 114 -9.51 -11.65 -9.62
CA ARG A 114 -9.05 -12.26 -10.87
C ARG A 114 -8.63 -13.72 -10.70
N ARG A 115 -7.92 -14.05 -9.61
CA ARG A 115 -7.49 -15.44 -9.34
C ARG A 115 -8.67 -16.35 -9.00
N ARG A 116 -9.65 -15.87 -8.23
CA ARG A 116 -10.88 -16.60 -7.92
C ARG A 116 -11.64 -16.90 -9.20
N ILE A 117 -11.94 -15.86 -9.99
CA ILE A 117 -12.67 -16.02 -11.27
C ILE A 117 -11.93 -16.94 -12.23
N THR A 118 -10.59 -16.87 -12.33
CA THR A 118 -9.82 -17.84 -13.11
C THR A 118 -10.06 -19.29 -12.65
N TRP A 119 -10.13 -19.53 -11.34
CA TRP A 119 -10.42 -20.87 -10.82
C TRP A 119 -11.86 -21.29 -11.10
N ASP A 120 -12.83 -20.40 -10.90
CA ASP A 120 -14.25 -20.69 -11.17
C ASP A 120 -14.50 -21.00 -12.66
N LEU A 121 -13.82 -20.27 -13.56
CA LEU A 121 -13.96 -20.45 -15.02
C LEU A 121 -13.23 -21.68 -15.57
N ARG A 122 -12.14 -22.12 -14.92
CA ARG A 122 -11.20 -23.07 -15.55
C ARG A 122 -10.86 -24.28 -14.70
N GLU A 123 -11.24 -24.29 -13.43
CA GLU A 123 -10.88 -25.32 -12.44
C GLU A 123 -9.36 -25.53 -12.31
N ARG A 124 -8.57 -24.51 -12.66
CA ARG A 124 -7.11 -24.54 -12.61
C ARG A 124 -6.53 -23.14 -12.47
N ARG A 125 -5.22 -23.09 -12.19
CA ARG A 125 -4.45 -21.84 -12.27
C ARG A 125 -4.40 -21.31 -13.72
N GLY A 126 -4.51 -19.99 -13.85
CA GLY A 126 -4.38 -19.28 -15.13
C GLY A 126 -2.99 -19.37 -15.76
N ARG A 127 -2.96 -19.37 -17.09
CA ARG A 127 -1.83 -19.60 -17.99
C ARG A 127 -1.69 -18.47 -19.00
N LYS A 128 -0.59 -18.46 -19.77
CA LYS A 128 -0.30 -17.41 -20.78
C LYS A 128 -1.39 -17.21 -21.83
N ILE A 129 -2.11 -18.28 -22.18
CA ILE A 129 -3.19 -18.25 -23.18
C ILE A 129 -4.50 -17.69 -22.63
N ASP A 130 -4.69 -17.72 -21.31
CA ASP A 130 -5.93 -17.32 -20.66
C ASP A 130 -6.01 -15.79 -20.61
N PRO A 131 -7.03 -15.14 -21.20
CA PRO A 131 -7.09 -13.67 -21.34
C PRO A 131 -6.94 -12.92 -20.01
N GLU A 132 -7.56 -13.41 -18.94
CA GLU A 132 -7.50 -12.83 -17.61
C GLU A 132 -6.13 -12.95 -16.96
N TRP A 133 -5.34 -13.96 -17.33
CA TRP A 133 -3.94 -14.06 -16.90
C TRP A 133 -3.01 -13.24 -17.80
N ALA A 134 -3.23 -13.26 -19.12
CA ALA A 134 -2.44 -12.54 -20.11
C ALA A 134 -2.48 -11.02 -19.84
N ASN A 135 -3.65 -10.53 -19.42
CA ASN A 135 -3.87 -9.12 -19.10
C ASN A 135 -3.52 -8.72 -17.66
N ARG A 136 -3.03 -9.62 -16.80
CA ARG A 136 -2.78 -9.34 -15.37
C ARG A 136 -1.94 -8.07 -15.12
N ARG A 137 -0.94 -7.79 -15.96
CA ARG A 137 -0.10 -6.57 -15.82
C ARG A 137 -0.80 -5.31 -16.30
N ARG A 138 -1.71 -5.42 -17.28
CA ARG A 138 -2.52 -4.29 -17.77
C ARG A 138 -3.59 -3.93 -16.74
N LEU A 139 -4.20 -4.94 -16.12
CA LEU A 139 -5.15 -4.77 -15.04
C LEU A 139 -4.55 -4.00 -13.84
N LEU A 140 -3.28 -4.22 -13.51
CA LEU A 140 -2.62 -3.50 -12.40
C LEU A 140 -2.08 -2.11 -12.78
N ARG A 141 -2.05 -1.77 -14.08
CA ARG A 141 -1.59 -0.47 -14.54
C ARG A 141 -2.73 0.54 -14.43
N GLY A 142 -2.41 1.77 -14.00
CA GLY A 142 -3.36 2.88 -14.01
C GLY A 142 -3.85 3.20 -15.42
N ARG A 143 -5.13 3.55 -15.56
CA ARG A 143 -5.80 3.82 -16.83
C ARG A 143 -5.11 4.91 -17.64
N GLU A 144 -4.54 5.91 -16.97
CA GLU A 144 -3.80 7.02 -17.55
C GLU A 144 -2.49 6.58 -18.23
N ARG A 145 -1.94 5.41 -17.85
CA ARG A 145 -0.70 4.84 -18.40
C ARG A 145 -0.94 3.80 -19.48
N LEU A 146 -2.19 3.58 -19.88
CA LEU A 146 -2.58 2.67 -20.94
C LEU A 146 -2.97 3.47 -22.20
N SER A 147 -2.43 3.08 -23.35
CA SER A 147 -2.93 3.61 -24.63
C SER A 147 -4.37 3.17 -24.85
N LYS A 148 -5.17 3.98 -25.56
CA LYS A 148 -6.57 3.66 -25.89
C LYS A 148 -6.71 2.24 -26.48
N LYS A 149 -5.81 1.87 -27.41
CA LYS A 149 -5.76 0.54 -28.02
C LYS A 149 -5.50 -0.57 -27.00
N SER A 150 -4.53 -0.37 -26.08
CA SER A 150 -4.20 -1.39 -25.07
C SER A 150 -5.31 -1.56 -24.03
N PHE A 151 -5.98 -0.47 -23.67
CA PHE A 151 -7.13 -0.46 -22.78
C PHE A 151 -8.31 -1.20 -23.43
N ALA A 152 -8.70 -0.82 -24.65
CA ALA A 152 -9.80 -1.47 -25.36
C ALA A 152 -9.56 -2.97 -25.56
N LYS A 153 -8.32 -3.36 -25.93
CA LYS A 153 -7.96 -4.78 -26.05
C LYS A 153 -8.10 -5.52 -24.71
N MET A 154 -7.59 -4.95 -23.63
CA MET A 154 -7.73 -5.54 -22.29
C MET A 154 -9.21 -5.67 -21.92
N TRP A 155 -9.97 -4.58 -22.04
CA TRP A 155 -11.39 -4.53 -21.67
C TRP A 155 -12.20 -5.61 -22.40
N ASN A 156 -12.13 -5.63 -23.73
CA ASN A 156 -12.91 -6.56 -24.56
C ASN A 156 -12.52 -8.02 -24.28
N GLN A 157 -11.22 -8.29 -24.07
CA GLN A 157 -10.74 -9.64 -23.76
C GLN A 157 -11.21 -10.13 -22.39
N ILE A 158 -11.26 -9.26 -21.37
CA ILE A 158 -11.78 -9.66 -20.06
C ILE A 158 -13.30 -9.81 -20.12
N GLN A 159 -14.01 -8.88 -20.77
CA GLN A 159 -15.46 -8.91 -20.89
C GLN A 159 -15.96 -10.18 -21.60
N ALA A 160 -15.24 -10.64 -22.62
CA ALA A 160 -15.58 -11.86 -23.35
C ALA A 160 -15.35 -13.14 -22.51
N GLU A 161 -14.42 -13.11 -21.55
CA GLU A 161 -14.04 -14.28 -20.75
C GLU A 161 -14.81 -14.36 -19.42
N ASP A 162 -14.99 -13.23 -18.74
CA ASP A 162 -15.66 -13.12 -17.44
C ASP A 162 -17.08 -12.58 -17.61
N THR A 163 -18.05 -13.47 -17.84
CA THR A 163 -19.48 -13.13 -17.96
C THR A 163 -20.07 -12.57 -16.67
N SER A 164 -19.44 -12.82 -15.52
CA SER A 164 -19.86 -12.25 -14.23
C SER A 164 -19.47 -10.77 -14.08
N ALA A 165 -18.61 -10.26 -14.96
CA ALA A 165 -18.03 -8.92 -14.94
C ALA A 165 -17.28 -8.54 -13.65
N GLN A 166 -16.99 -9.50 -12.76
CA GLN A 166 -16.39 -9.22 -11.46
C GLN A 166 -14.95 -8.71 -11.57
N ILE A 167 -14.17 -9.18 -12.55
CA ILE A 167 -12.80 -8.70 -12.78
C ILE A 167 -12.81 -7.23 -13.19
N LEU A 168 -13.67 -6.84 -14.13
CA LEU A 168 -13.77 -5.44 -14.58
C LEU A 168 -14.37 -4.55 -13.49
N THR A 169 -15.34 -5.04 -12.73
CA THR A 169 -15.91 -4.32 -11.58
C THR A 169 -14.84 -4.03 -10.53
N ALA A 170 -14.03 -5.04 -10.17
CA ALA A 170 -12.91 -4.85 -9.25
C ALA A 170 -11.84 -3.90 -9.82
N TRP A 171 -11.62 -3.92 -11.13
CA TRP A 171 -10.70 -2.97 -11.79
C TRP A 171 -11.23 -1.54 -11.73
N ILE A 172 -12.52 -1.32 -11.98
CA ILE A 172 -13.18 0.00 -11.87
C ILE A 172 -13.07 0.52 -10.44
N ALA A 173 -13.42 -0.28 -9.43
CA ALA A 173 -13.30 0.12 -8.03
C ALA A 173 -11.86 0.54 -7.68
N LYS A 174 -10.86 -0.22 -8.13
CA LYS A 174 -9.44 0.14 -7.98
C LYS A 174 -9.11 1.48 -8.66
N GLU A 175 -9.60 1.75 -9.86
CA GLU A 175 -9.34 3.01 -10.58
C GLU A 175 -10.10 4.22 -9.98
N GLU A 176 -11.30 4.02 -9.44
CA GLU A 176 -12.01 5.07 -8.70
C GLU A 176 -11.26 5.44 -7.42
N LEU A 177 -10.71 4.47 -6.68
CA LEU A 177 -9.82 4.74 -5.55
C LEU A 177 -8.57 5.54 -5.98
N ARG A 178 -7.92 5.14 -7.09
CA ARG A 178 -6.75 5.86 -7.61
C ARG A 178 -7.11 7.30 -7.99
N THR A 179 -8.29 7.50 -8.58
CA THR A 179 -8.79 8.81 -8.99
C THR A 179 -9.07 9.69 -7.76
N LEU A 180 -9.69 9.12 -6.72
CA LEU A 180 -9.87 9.79 -5.43
C LEU A 180 -8.53 10.23 -4.84
N LEU A 181 -7.55 9.33 -4.75
CA LEU A 181 -6.23 9.63 -4.16
C LEU A 181 -5.41 10.64 -5.00
N ALA A 182 -5.70 10.74 -6.30
CA ALA A 182 -5.03 11.69 -7.20
C ALA A 182 -5.51 13.14 -7.03
N THR A 183 -6.67 13.39 -6.39
CA THR A 183 -7.23 14.74 -6.18
C THR A 183 -6.26 15.69 -5.47
N VAL A 184 -5.47 15.18 -4.52
CA VAL A 184 -4.41 15.93 -3.82
C VAL A 184 -3.36 16.48 -4.78
N ARG A 185 -3.04 15.75 -5.86
CA ARG A 185 -2.08 16.20 -6.89
C ARG A 185 -2.68 17.20 -7.88
N LEU A 186 -4.00 17.32 -7.91
CA LEU A 186 -4.74 18.20 -8.82
C LEU A 186 -5.19 19.51 -8.13
N GLY A 187 -4.51 19.89 -7.05
CA GLY A 187 -4.81 21.10 -6.28
C GLY A 187 -5.58 20.85 -4.98
N GLY A 188 -5.99 19.60 -4.71
CA GLY A 188 -6.54 19.21 -3.40
C GLY A 188 -7.90 19.82 -3.07
N ASP A 189 -8.74 20.12 -4.08
CA ASP A 189 -10.08 20.66 -3.88
C ASP A 189 -10.89 19.75 -2.92
N PRO A 190 -11.29 20.26 -1.73
CA PRO A 190 -12.08 19.49 -0.77
C PRO A 190 -13.42 19.02 -1.31
N HIS A 191 -14.06 19.81 -2.19
CA HIS A 191 -15.35 19.44 -2.78
C HIS A 191 -15.20 18.27 -3.74
N LEU A 192 -14.23 18.34 -4.66
CA LEU A 192 -13.89 17.23 -5.55
C LEU A 192 -13.51 15.97 -4.77
N THR A 193 -12.69 16.12 -3.73
CA THR A 193 -12.25 14.99 -2.88
C THR A 193 -13.45 14.32 -2.19
N ARG A 194 -14.34 15.11 -1.57
CA ARG A 194 -15.55 14.60 -0.91
C ARG A 194 -16.50 13.94 -1.91
N HIS A 195 -16.70 14.54 -3.08
CA HIS A 195 -17.54 13.98 -4.14
C HIS A 195 -17.01 12.62 -4.62
N ARG A 196 -15.70 12.53 -4.87
CA ARG A 196 -15.04 11.27 -5.26
C ARG A 196 -15.10 10.21 -4.16
N LEU A 197 -14.96 10.62 -2.90
CA LEU A 197 -15.07 9.70 -1.77
C LEU A 197 -16.48 9.13 -1.66
N HIS A 198 -17.51 9.97 -1.76
CA HIS A 198 -18.90 9.52 -1.77
C HIS A 198 -19.13 8.50 -2.90
N ARG A 199 -18.75 8.86 -4.14
CA ARG A 199 -18.87 7.97 -5.31
C ARG A 199 -18.11 6.65 -5.17
N PHE A 200 -17.03 6.61 -4.39
CA PHE A 200 -16.29 5.36 -4.15
C PHE A 200 -16.98 4.46 -3.12
N LEU A 201 -17.71 5.04 -2.17
CA LEU A 201 -18.38 4.32 -1.08
C LEU A 201 -19.81 3.88 -1.41
N THR A 202 -20.43 4.48 -2.43
CA THR A 202 -21.80 4.19 -2.90
C THR A 202 -21.78 3.53 -4.27
#